data_AF-A0A258I723-F1
#
_entry.id   AF-A0A258I723-F1
#
_cell.length_a   1.000
_cell.length_b   1.000
_cell.length_c   1.000
_cell.angle_alpha   90.00
_cell.angle_beta   90.00
_cell.angle_gamma   90.00
#
_symmetry.space_group_name_H-M   'P 1'
#
loop_
_entity.id
_entity.type
_entity.pdbx_description
1 polymer ?
#
loop_
_entity_poly.entity_id
_entity_poly.type
_entity_poly.pdbx_seq_one_letter_code
_entity_poly.pdbx_strand_id
1 'polypeptide(L)'
;MLEMPPQQDTSALPDSAADGIAAIDQEILLLLSRRFALARTSGEGAWLDEDERRAGIGAIRSKAFELGVPVSLVVDFWDRLADASAALNHQAKSR
;
A
#
# COMPACT_ATOMS: atom_id res chain seq x y z
N MET A 1 -10.48 -56.12 -19.26
CA MET A 1 -10.90 -54.96 -18.45
C MET A 1 -9.63 -54.38 -17.84
N LEU A 2 -9.15 -53.24 -18.35
CA LEU A 2 -8.01 -52.51 -17.79
C LEU A 2 -8.59 -51.44 -16.86
N GLU A 3 -8.36 -51.58 -15.57
CA GLU A 3 -8.73 -50.56 -14.58
C GLU A 3 -7.82 -49.34 -14.76
N MET A 4 -8.43 -48.21 -15.08
CA MET A 4 -7.77 -46.91 -15.15
C MET A 4 -7.53 -46.40 -13.72
N PRO A 5 -6.34 -45.88 -13.37
CA PRO A 5 -6.11 -45.35 -12.03
C PRO A 5 -7.06 -44.17 -11.76
N PRO A 6 -7.49 -43.94 -10.51
CA PRO A 6 -8.38 -42.83 -10.18
C PRO A 6 -7.72 -41.53 -10.60
N GLN A 7 -8.42 -40.79 -11.46
CA GLN A 7 -8.05 -39.45 -11.86
C GLN A 7 -7.96 -38.61 -10.58
N GLN A 8 -6.75 -38.20 -10.22
CA GLN A 8 -6.56 -37.34 -9.05
C GLN A 8 -7.29 -36.03 -9.35
N ASP A 9 -8.38 -35.77 -8.63
CA ASP A 9 -9.07 -34.49 -8.63
C ASP A 9 -8.07 -33.40 -8.21
N THR A 10 -7.52 -32.67 -9.18
CA THR A 10 -6.71 -31.48 -8.94
C THR A 10 -7.55 -30.31 -8.42
N SER A 11 -8.84 -30.53 -8.12
CA SER A 11 -9.76 -29.53 -7.59
C SER A 11 -9.54 -29.20 -6.10
N ALA A 12 -8.58 -29.85 -5.44
CA ALA A 12 -8.15 -29.52 -4.09
C ALA A 12 -6.72 -28.97 -4.09
N LEU A 13 -6.46 -27.94 -4.90
CA LEU A 13 -5.42 -26.99 -4.51
C LEU A 13 -6.02 -26.16 -3.37
N PRO A 14 -5.52 -26.27 -2.13
CA PRO A 14 -6.04 -25.48 -1.03
C PRO A 14 -5.91 -24.00 -1.38
N ASP A 15 -6.88 -23.24 -0.86
CA ASP A 15 -7.15 -21.80 -0.93
C ASP A 15 -5.99 -20.87 -0.51
N SER A 16 -4.74 -21.36 -0.52
CA SER A 16 -3.54 -20.68 -0.03
C SER A 16 -3.19 -19.42 -0.82
N ALA A 17 -3.69 -19.26 -2.06
CA ALA A 17 -3.45 -18.05 -2.85
C ALA A 17 -4.47 -16.93 -2.53
N ALA A 18 -5.71 -17.29 -2.15
CA ALA A 18 -6.72 -16.33 -1.73
C ALA A 18 -6.35 -15.66 -0.40
N ASP A 19 -5.66 -16.39 0.48
CA ASP A 19 -5.16 -15.85 1.75
C ASP A 19 -3.97 -14.88 1.57
N GLY A 20 -3.23 -14.94 0.46
CA GLY A 20 -2.01 -14.16 0.26
C GLY A 20 -2.26 -12.67 -0.01
N ILE A 21 -3.08 -12.35 -1.01
CA ILE A 21 -3.37 -10.96 -1.40
C ILE A 21 -4.25 -10.29 -0.35
N ALA A 22 -5.28 -10.99 0.15
CA ALA A 22 -6.17 -10.44 1.17
C ALA A 22 -5.43 -10.10 2.47
N ALA A 23 -4.46 -10.92 2.88
CA ALA A 23 -3.60 -10.60 4.03
C ALA A 23 -2.72 -9.36 3.76
N ILE A 24 -2.13 -9.25 2.57
CA ILE A 24 -1.36 -8.07 2.16
C ILE A 24 -2.24 -6.81 2.19
N ASP A 25 -3.46 -6.88 1.69
CA ASP A 25 -4.40 -5.75 1.70
C ASP A 25 -4.73 -5.33 3.14
N GLN A 26 -4.93 -6.28 4.04
CA GLN A 26 -5.12 -5.99 5.47
C GLN A 26 -3.88 -5.34 6.09
N GLU A 27 -2.68 -5.82 5.75
CA GLU A 27 -1.42 -5.22 6.20
C GLU A 27 -1.27 -3.78 5.70
N ILE A 28 -1.61 -3.52 4.43
CA ILE A 28 -1.62 -2.16 3.85
C ILE A 28 -2.55 -1.25 4.67
N LEU A 29 -3.76 -1.70 4.99
CA LEU A 29 -4.71 -0.92 5.80
C LEU A 29 -4.18 -0.64 7.21
N LEU A 30 -3.53 -1.61 7.84
CA LEU A 30 -2.92 -1.43 9.16
C LEU A 30 -1.75 -0.44 9.12
N LEU A 31 -0.92 -0.51 8.09
CA LEU A 31 0.19 0.44 7.88
C LEU A 31 -0.32 1.85 7.63
N LEU A 32 -1.38 2.01 6.83
CA LEU A 32 -2.03 3.30 6.59
C LEU A 32 -2.59 3.88 7.88
N SER A 33 -3.30 3.07 8.69
CA SER A 33 -3.82 3.50 10.00
C SER A 33 -2.70 4.06 10.89
N ARG A 34 -1.56 3.36 10.96
CA ARG A 34 -0.37 3.80 11.72
C ARG A 34 0.22 5.09 11.15
N ARG A 35 0.39 5.18 9.83
CA ARG A 35 0.92 6.39 9.16
C ARG A 35 0.08 7.62 9.49
N PHE A 36 -1.24 7.51 9.40
CA PHE A 36 -2.13 8.64 9.70
C PHE A 36 -2.22 8.96 11.19
N ALA A 37 -2.03 7.98 12.08
CA ALA A 37 -1.89 8.26 13.51
C ALA A 37 -0.63 9.10 13.78
N LEU A 38 0.52 8.71 13.22
CA LEU A 38 1.78 9.46 13.34
C LEU A 38 1.67 10.87 12.74
N ALA A 39 1.03 11.00 11.58
CA ALA A 39 0.83 12.29 10.94
C ALA A 39 0.06 13.27 11.84
N ARG A 40 -0.98 12.79 12.54
CA ARG A 40 -1.76 13.61 13.48
C ARG A 40 -0.96 13.98 14.73
N THR A 41 -0.14 13.09 15.26
CA THR A 41 0.58 13.33 16.53
C THR A 41 1.82 14.18 16.34
N SER A 42 2.57 13.96 15.27
CA SER A 42 3.88 14.57 15.04
C SER A 42 3.84 15.71 14.01
N GLY A 43 2.73 15.86 13.29
CA GLY A 43 2.66 16.74 12.12
C GLY A 43 3.42 16.21 10.90
N GLU A 44 3.97 15.00 10.98
CA GLU A 44 4.75 14.35 9.92
C GLU A 44 3.85 13.93 8.73
N GLY A 45 4.44 13.84 7.53
CA GLY A 45 3.73 13.34 6.34
C GLY A 45 2.86 14.37 5.62
N ALA A 46 2.83 15.62 6.07
CA ALA A 46 2.45 16.77 5.26
C ALA A 46 3.74 17.48 4.82
N TRP A 47 4.05 17.41 3.52
CA TRP A 47 5.18 18.15 2.96
C TRP A 47 4.91 19.65 3.05
N LEU A 48 5.87 20.41 3.56
CA LEU A 48 5.72 21.84 3.80
C LEU A 48 5.84 22.65 2.52
N ASP A 49 6.57 22.11 1.52
CA ASP A 49 6.76 22.73 0.22
C ASP A 49 6.85 21.69 -0.92
N GLU A 50 6.86 22.21 -2.16
CA GLU A 50 6.89 21.41 -3.39
C GLU A 50 8.24 20.69 -3.60
N ASP A 51 9.34 21.23 -3.06
CA ASP A 51 10.67 20.64 -3.20
C ASP A 51 10.81 19.40 -2.31
N GLU A 52 10.35 19.47 -1.06
CA GLU A 52 10.25 18.34 -0.14
C GLU A 52 9.35 17.24 -0.72
N ARG A 53 8.21 17.64 -1.29
CA ARG A 53 7.28 16.75 -2.00
C ARG A 53 7.95 16.01 -3.15
N ARG A 54 8.60 16.74 -4.05
CA ARG A 54 9.31 16.17 -5.20
C ARG A 54 10.44 15.25 -4.79
N ALA A 55 11.21 15.62 -3.76
CA ALA A 55 12.30 14.77 -3.24
C ALA A 55 11.75 13.48 -2.62
N GLY A 56 10.69 13.57 -1.82
CA GLY A 56 10.01 12.42 -1.21
C GLY A 56 9.46 11.45 -2.25
N ILE A 57 8.75 11.95 -3.26
CA ILE A 57 8.23 11.12 -4.37
C ILE A 57 9.39 10.50 -5.17
N GLY A 58 10.47 11.25 -5.39
CA GLY A 58 11.66 10.75 -6.09
C GLY A 58 12.28 9.53 -5.40
N ALA A 59 12.39 9.55 -4.07
CA ALA A 59 12.88 8.43 -3.28
C ALA A 59 11.95 7.22 -3.36
N ILE A 60 10.64 7.44 -3.22
CA ILE A 60 9.63 6.39 -3.29
C ILE A 60 9.58 5.74 -4.68
N ARG A 61 9.66 6.54 -5.74
CA ARG A 61 9.73 6.06 -7.13
C ARG A 61 10.93 5.14 -7.33
N SER A 62 12.10 5.55 -6.87
CA SER A 62 13.33 4.76 -7.00
C SER A 62 13.17 3.42 -6.29
N LYS A 63 12.54 3.44 -5.10
CA LYS A 63 12.28 2.21 -4.35
C LYS A 63 11.26 1.29 -5.01
N ALA A 64 10.18 1.85 -5.57
CA ALA A 64 9.19 1.07 -6.31
C ALA A 64 9.81 0.34 -7.51
N PHE A 65 10.69 1.03 -8.23
CA PHE A 65 11.43 0.44 -9.35
C PHE A 65 12.32 -0.73 -8.89
N GLU A 66 13.09 -0.56 -7.81
CA GLU A 66 13.91 -1.64 -7.23
C GLU A 66 13.09 -2.87 -6.82
N LEU A 67 11.87 -2.65 -6.34
CA LEU A 67 10.98 -3.71 -5.87
C LEU A 67 10.11 -4.33 -6.99
N GLY A 68 10.21 -3.83 -8.23
CA GLY A 68 9.38 -4.28 -9.36
C GLY A 68 7.91 -3.88 -9.25
N VAL A 69 7.58 -2.88 -8.42
CA VAL A 69 6.22 -2.35 -8.27
C VAL A 69 5.96 -1.31 -9.37
N PRO A 70 4.78 -1.28 -10.01
CA PRO A 70 4.45 -0.28 -11.03
C PRO A 70 4.63 1.15 -10.51
N VAL A 71 5.64 1.84 -11.04
CA VAL A 71 6.04 3.18 -10.59
C VAL A 71 4.91 4.19 -10.69
N SER A 72 4.13 4.17 -11.78
CA SER A 72 3.01 5.10 -11.98
C SER A 72 1.96 4.95 -10.88
N LEU A 73 1.58 3.71 -10.55
CA LEU A 73 0.65 3.41 -9.46
C LEU A 73 1.17 3.96 -8.13
N VAL A 74 2.44 3.75 -7.84
CA VAL A 74 3.06 4.20 -6.59
C VAL A 74 3.06 5.73 -6.49
N VAL A 75 3.40 6.44 -7.57
CA VAL A 75 3.41 7.90 -7.59
C VAL A 75 2.01 8.46 -7.36
N ASP A 76 1.01 7.97 -8.10
CA ASP A 76 -0.39 8.42 -7.96
C ASP A 76 -0.93 8.14 -6.56
N PHE A 77 -0.57 7.00 -5.98
CA PHE A 77 -0.97 6.64 -4.62
C PHE A 77 -0.31 7.52 -3.56
N TRP A 78 1.00 7.77 -3.67
CA TRP A 78 1.72 8.63 -2.72
C TRP A 78 1.27 10.08 -2.80
N ASP A 79 0.94 10.58 -4.00
CA ASP A 79 0.38 11.91 -4.18
C ASP A 79 -0.92 12.07 -3.39
N ARG A 80 -1.86 11.14 -3.57
CA ARG A 80 -3.15 11.13 -2.84
C ARG A 80 -2.96 10.98 -1.33
N LEU A 81 -1.97 10.20 -0.89
CA LEU A 81 -1.65 10.04 0.53
C LEU A 81 -1.14 11.32 1.17
N ALA A 82 -0.29 12.07 0.47
CA ALA A 82 0.20 13.36 0.94
C ALA A 82 -0.95 14.37 1.07
N ASP A 83 -1.81 14.46 0.06
CA ASP A 83 -2.97 15.35 0.06
C ASP A 83 -3.93 15.02 1.21
N ALA A 84 -4.20 13.74 1.44
CA ALA A 84 -5.04 13.28 2.56
C ALA A 84 -4.42 13.62 3.93
N SER A 85 -3.09 13.49 4.07
CA SER A 85 -2.37 13.87 5.29
C SER A 85 -2.45 15.37 5.55
N ALA A 86 -2.25 16.21 4.53
CA ALA A 86 -2.40 17.65 4.64
C ALA A 86 -3.81 18.04 5.06
N ALA A 87 -4.84 17.48 4.41
CA ALA A 87 -6.24 17.75 4.72
C ALA A 87 -6.60 17.38 6.18
N LEU A 88 -6.14 16.23 6.68
CA LEU A 88 -6.35 15.82 8.07
C LEU A 88 -5.68 16.78 9.06
N ASN A 89 -4.44 17.21 8.77
CA ASN A 89 -3.73 18.16 9.61
C ASN A 89 -4.43 19.53 9.65
N HIS A 90 -4.98 19.99 8.52
CA HIS A 90 -5.80 21.22 8.48
C HIS A 90 -7.07 21.10 9.31
N GLN A 91 -7.80 19.97 9.23
CA GLN A 91 -9.00 19.73 10.04
C GLN A 91 -8.68 19.68 11.53
N ALA A 92 -7.56 19.06 11.92
CA ALA A 92 -7.14 18.97 13.32
C ALA A 92 -6.81 20.35 13.91
N LYS A 93 -6.23 21.27 13.13
CA LYS A 93 -5.91 22.64 13.55
C LYS A 93 -7.11 23.59 13.59
N SER A 94 -8.22 23.22 12.95
CA SER A 94 -9.43 24.04 12.83
C SER A 94 -10.49 23.71 13.91
N ARG A 95 -10.18 22.79 14.81
CA ARG A 95 -10.99 22.40 15.97
C ARG A 95 -10.41 22.98 17.24
#